data_AF-A0A8C6QEL9-F1
#
_entry.id   AF-A0A8C6QEL9-F1
#
_cell.length_a   1.000
_cell.length_b   1.000
_cell.length_c   1.000
_cell.angle_alpha   90.00
_cell.angle_beta   90.00
_cell.angle_gamma   90.00
#
_symmetry.space_group_name_H-M   'P 1'
#
loop_
_entity.id
_entity.type
_entity.pdbx_description
1 polymer ?
#
loop_
_entity_poly.entity_id
_entity_poly.type
_entity_poly.pdbx_seq_one_letter_code
_entity_poly.pdbx_strand_id
1 'polypeptide(L)'
;MTPLLAVFLVALVGLPVAQALECHVCAYNGENCFNPMRCPAMATYCMTTRTSTTQGLWCHLCKGFGGCSHQSSCPRRSTHCVIIATRSPISFTDLPLVTKMCYNGCPDVPSLGLGPHVSIACCQSNLCNSD
;
A
#
# COMPACT_ATOMS: atom_id res chain seq x y z
N MET A 1 -29.16 -8.26 -57.11
CA MET A 1 -29.48 -8.62 -55.70
C MET A 1 -28.22 -8.95 -54.91
N THR A 2 -27.23 -9.62 -55.51
CA THR A 2 -25.93 -9.98 -54.91
C THR A 2 -24.98 -8.83 -54.50
N PRO A 3 -24.86 -7.69 -55.21
CA PRO A 3 -23.85 -6.67 -54.85
C PRO A 3 -24.25 -5.86 -53.62
N LEU A 4 -25.55 -5.59 -53.43
CA LEU A 4 -26.09 -4.89 -52.26
C LEU A 4 -25.82 -5.66 -50.97
N LEU A 5 -25.94 -6.99 -51.04
CA LEU A 5 -25.71 -7.89 -49.92
C LEU A 5 -24.23 -7.89 -49.51
N ALA A 6 -23.32 -7.87 -50.50
CA ALA A 6 -21.88 -7.75 -50.25
C ALA A 6 -21.51 -6.41 -49.60
N VAL A 7 -22.07 -5.30 -50.09
CA VAL A 7 -21.83 -3.96 -49.50
C VAL A 7 -22.35 -3.87 -48.06
N PHE A 8 -23.51 -4.45 -47.80
CA PHE A 8 -24.11 -4.46 -46.46
C PHE A 8 -23.26 -5.25 -45.45
N LEU A 9 -22.71 -6.39 -45.88
CA LEU A 9 -21.82 -7.19 -45.04
C LEU A 9 -20.52 -6.44 -44.74
N VAL A 10 -19.91 -5.77 -45.71
CA VAL A 10 -18.70 -4.95 -45.50
C VAL A 10 -18.97 -3.79 -44.55
N ALA A 11 -20.14 -3.15 -44.65
CA ALA A 11 -20.52 -2.05 -43.76
C ALA A 11 -20.63 -2.51 -42.30
N LEU A 12 -21.20 -3.69 -42.05
CA LEU A 12 -21.38 -4.23 -40.69
C LEU A 12 -20.06 -4.56 -39.98
N VAL A 13 -19.02 -4.96 -40.72
CA VAL A 13 -17.69 -5.28 -40.16
C VAL A 13 -16.91 -4.02 -39.78
N GLY A 14 -17.29 -2.85 -40.29
CA GLY A 14 -16.63 -1.57 -40.03
C GLY A 14 -17.18 -0.77 -38.85
N LEU A 15 -18.25 -1.23 -38.17
CA LEU A 15 -18.79 -0.48 -37.03
C LEU A 15 -17.85 -0.58 -35.82
N PRO A 16 -17.51 0.56 -35.17
CA PRO A 16 -16.75 0.53 -33.95
C PRO A 16 -17.56 -0.19 -32.87
N VAL A 17 -17.02 -1.29 -32.36
CA VAL A 17 -17.60 -1.98 -31.21
C VAL A 17 -17.46 -1.04 -30.01
N ALA A 18 -18.58 -0.53 -29.51
CA ALA A 18 -18.62 0.21 -28.26
C ALA A 18 -18.29 -0.76 -27.12
N GLN A 19 -17.01 -0.88 -26.79
CA GLN A 19 -16.55 -1.65 -25.64
C GLN A 19 -16.96 -0.88 -24.39
N ALA A 20 -17.96 -1.38 -23.67
CA ALA A 20 -18.30 -0.84 -22.36
C ALA A 20 -17.13 -1.10 -21.41
N LEU A 21 -16.50 -0.03 -20.94
CA LEU A 21 -15.40 -0.13 -19.98
C LEU A 21 -15.95 -0.72 -18.67
N GLU A 22 -15.31 -1.78 -18.16
CA GLU A 22 -15.63 -2.37 -16.87
C GLU A 22 -14.54 -2.03 -15.85
N CYS A 23 -14.96 -1.50 -14.71
CA CYS A 23 -14.09 -0.93 -13.69
C CYS A 23 -14.36 -1.63 -12.35
N HIS A 24 -13.33 -2.02 -11.61
CA HIS A 24 -13.48 -2.49 -10.24
C HIS A 24 -13.77 -1.29 -9.31
N VAL A 25 -14.87 -1.35 -8.54
CA VAL A 25 -15.28 -0.28 -7.64
C VAL A 25 -15.11 -0.74 -6.19
N CYS A 26 -14.37 0.03 -5.39
CA CYS A 26 -14.14 -0.25 -3.98
C CYS A 26 -14.60 0.94 -3.11
N ALA A 27 -15.27 0.67 -2.00
CA ALA A 27 -15.52 1.64 -0.94
C ALA A 27 -14.42 1.59 0.13
N TYR A 28 -14.21 2.71 0.83
CA TYR A 28 -13.14 2.92 1.84
C TYR A 28 -13.02 1.83 2.91
N ASN A 29 -14.09 1.08 3.19
CA ASN A 29 -14.11 0.04 4.22
C ASN A 29 -13.75 -1.37 3.70
N GLY A 30 -13.22 -1.51 2.48
CA GLY A 30 -12.60 -2.75 2.02
C GLY A 30 -13.55 -3.89 1.62
N GLU A 31 -14.87 -3.68 1.62
CA GLU A 31 -15.80 -4.70 1.13
C GLU A 31 -15.99 -4.57 -0.40
N ASN A 32 -15.84 -5.71 -1.10
CA ASN A 32 -16.27 -5.97 -2.49
C ASN A 32 -15.44 -5.44 -3.68
N CYS A 33 -14.10 -5.48 -3.64
CA CYS A 33 -13.27 -5.13 -4.80
C CYS A 33 -13.28 -6.15 -5.98
N PHE A 34 -14.05 -7.24 -5.89
CA PHE A 34 -14.06 -8.30 -6.90
C PHE A 34 -15.18 -8.18 -7.93
N ASN A 35 -16.13 -7.26 -7.75
CA ASN A 35 -17.25 -7.12 -8.67
C ASN A 35 -17.04 -5.91 -9.60
N PRO A 36 -16.77 -6.13 -10.91
CA PRO A 36 -16.66 -5.05 -11.86
C PRO A 36 -18.02 -4.38 -12.09
N MET A 37 -18.02 -3.07 -12.27
CA MET A 37 -19.19 -2.30 -12.71
C MET A 37 -18.95 -1.71 -14.10
N ARG A 38 -20.01 -1.63 -14.89
CA ARG A 38 -19.98 -0.93 -16.18
C ARG A 38 -19.86 0.57 -15.95
N CYS A 39 -18.79 1.13 -16.46
CA CYS A 39 -18.56 2.56 -16.47
C CYS A 39 -19.46 3.25 -17.52
N PRO A 40 -19.85 4.51 -17.30
CA PRO A 40 -20.67 5.26 -18.25
C PRO A 40 -19.92 5.50 -19.57
N ALA A 41 -20.65 5.68 -20.68
CA ALA A 41 -20.08 5.73 -22.03
C ALA A 41 -19.05 6.84 -22.28
N MET A 42 -19.04 7.89 -21.45
CA MET A 42 -18.05 8.97 -21.50
C MET A 42 -16.74 8.67 -20.75
N ALA A 43 -16.64 7.56 -20.01
CA ALA A 43 -15.44 7.18 -19.29
C ALA A 43 -14.49 6.37 -20.19
N THR A 44 -13.25 6.83 -20.31
CA THR A 44 -12.21 6.18 -21.13
C THR A 44 -11.16 5.43 -20.31
N TYR A 45 -11.14 5.60 -18.98
CA TYR A 45 -10.21 4.92 -18.08
C TYR A 45 -10.81 4.74 -16.67
N CYS A 46 -10.31 3.74 -15.95
CA CYS A 46 -10.63 3.55 -14.53
C CYS A 46 -9.78 4.51 -13.68
N MET A 47 -10.40 5.28 -12.79
CA MET A 47 -9.70 6.14 -11.84
C MET A 47 -9.69 5.51 -10.46
N THR A 48 -8.50 5.20 -9.93
CA THR A 48 -8.34 4.75 -8.56
C THR A 48 -8.03 5.94 -7.66
N THR A 49 -8.99 6.34 -6.83
CA THR A 49 -8.74 7.33 -5.77
C THR A 49 -8.14 6.59 -4.59
N ARG A 50 -6.81 6.62 -4.44
CA ARG A 50 -6.17 6.15 -3.21
C ARG A 50 -6.55 7.14 -2.10
N THR A 51 -7.55 6.80 -1.30
CA THR A 51 -7.70 7.38 0.03
C THR A 51 -6.49 6.92 0.84
N SER A 52 -5.41 7.70 0.82
CA SER A 52 -4.50 7.71 1.96
C SER A 52 -5.38 8.07 3.14
N THR A 53 -5.65 7.09 4.00
CA THR A 53 -6.36 7.23 5.27
C THR A 53 -6.04 8.60 5.86
N THR A 54 -7.01 9.51 5.85
CA THR A 54 -6.89 10.83 6.48
C THR A 54 -6.89 10.73 8.01
N GLN A 55 -7.09 9.53 8.56
CA GLN A 55 -6.71 9.18 9.92
C GLN A 55 -5.22 8.87 9.93
N GLY A 56 -4.43 9.71 10.61
CA GLY A 56 -2.99 9.48 10.76
C GLY A 56 -2.73 8.09 11.32
N LEU A 57 -1.74 7.40 10.75
CA LEU A 57 -1.27 6.10 11.23
C LEU A 57 -0.85 6.23 12.70
N TRP A 58 -1.17 5.25 13.53
CA TRP A 58 -0.67 5.15 14.89
C TRP A 58 0.35 4.02 14.98
N CYS A 59 1.46 4.24 15.68
CA CYS A 59 2.49 3.22 15.88
C CYS A 59 3.02 3.29 17.32
N HIS A 60 3.80 2.29 17.73
CA HIS A 60 4.68 2.39 18.88
C HIS A 60 5.95 3.17 18.48
N LEU A 61 6.28 4.22 19.23
CA LEU A 61 7.45 5.08 19.05
C LEU A 61 8.27 5.06 20.33
N CYS A 62 9.39 4.34 20.33
CA CYS A 62 10.21 4.17 21.53
C CYS A 62 11.60 3.63 21.19
N LYS A 63 12.49 3.66 22.18
CA LYS A 63 13.82 3.05 22.12
C LYS A 63 14.14 2.43 23.47
N GLY A 64 14.51 1.14 23.49
CA GLY A 64 14.79 0.42 24.73
C GLY A 64 15.50 -0.92 24.49
N PHE A 65 16.24 -1.39 25.49
CA PHE A 65 16.86 -2.72 25.46
C PHE A 65 15.81 -3.80 25.72
N GLY A 66 15.79 -4.88 24.93
CA GLY A 66 14.87 -6.00 25.11
C GLY A 66 13.45 -5.77 24.58
N GLY A 67 13.10 -4.53 24.25
CA GLY A 67 11.78 -4.15 23.77
C GLY A 67 11.30 -2.83 24.38
N CYS A 68 10.27 -2.24 23.77
CA CYS A 68 9.61 -1.05 24.29
C CYS A 68 8.23 -0.90 23.64
N SER A 69 7.33 -0.17 24.30
CA SER A 69 5.99 0.15 23.78
C SER A 69 5.56 1.53 24.26
N HIS A 70 5.33 2.44 23.32
CA HIS A 70 4.76 3.75 23.61
C HIS A 70 3.98 4.22 22.39
N GLN A 71 2.65 4.26 22.49
CA GLN A 71 1.78 4.59 21.38
C GLN A 71 1.83 6.09 21.05
N SER A 72 1.95 6.44 19.78
CA SER A 72 1.86 7.82 19.31
C SER A 72 1.32 7.91 17.88
N SER A 73 0.73 9.07 17.54
CA SER A 73 0.29 9.38 16.19
C SER A 73 1.49 9.68 15.28
N CYS A 74 1.48 9.14 14.07
CA CYS A 74 2.51 9.36 13.08
C CYS A 74 2.29 10.64 12.26
N PRO A 75 3.36 11.20 11.69
CA PRO A 75 3.25 12.23 10.65
C PRO A 75 2.36 11.78 9.49
N ARG A 76 1.64 12.71 8.86
CA ARG A 76 0.69 12.42 7.75
C ARG A 76 1.28 11.65 6.56
N ARG A 77 2.60 11.72 6.36
CA ARG A 77 3.29 11.03 5.25
C ARG A 77 3.76 9.63 5.61
N SER A 78 3.66 9.23 6.87
CA SER A 78 4.03 7.89 7.29
C SER A 78 2.99 6.88 6.79
N THR A 79 3.49 5.80 6.22
CA THR A 79 2.68 4.70 5.67
C THR A 79 2.93 3.38 6.38
N HIS A 80 4.04 3.29 7.14
CA HIS A 80 4.46 2.06 7.81
C HIS A 80 4.87 2.33 9.26
N CYS A 81 4.59 1.36 10.13
CA CYS A 81 5.28 1.22 11.40
C CYS A 81 6.52 0.34 11.21
N VAL A 82 7.63 0.72 11.84
CA VAL A 82 8.93 0.05 11.70
C VAL A 82 9.45 -0.37 13.06
N ILE A 83 10.05 -1.55 13.12
CA ILE A 83 10.81 -2.09 14.26
C ILE A 83 12.25 -2.31 13.77
N ILE A 84 13.22 -1.77 14.50
CA ILE A 84 14.64 -1.97 14.24
C ILE A 84 15.27 -2.53 15.51
N ALA A 85 15.89 -3.70 15.42
CA ALA A 85 16.66 -4.30 16.50
C ALA A 85 18.14 -4.31 16.13
N THR A 86 18.97 -3.64 16.92
CA THR A 86 20.43 -3.56 16.71
C THR A 86 21.16 -4.22 17.88
N ARG A 87 22.18 -5.04 17.62
CA ARG A 87 23.14 -5.41 18.66
C ARG A 87 24.15 -4.29 18.84
N SER A 88 24.19 -3.68 20.03
CA SER A 88 25.22 -2.68 20.35
C SER A 88 26.57 -3.37 20.53
N PRO A 89 27.66 -2.88 19.90
CA PRO A 89 29.00 -3.40 20.16
C PRO A 89 29.57 -3.00 21.53
N ILE A 90 28.88 -2.11 22.28
CA ILE A 90 29.41 -1.46 23.50
C ILE A 90 28.71 -1.95 24.79
N SER A 91 27.61 -2.72 24.70
CA SER A 91 26.78 -3.04 25.86
C SER A 91 26.83 -4.52 26.26
N PHE A 92 27.24 -4.75 27.50
CA PHE A 92 27.39 -6.02 28.23
C PHE A 92 26.08 -6.76 28.55
N THR A 93 25.00 -6.48 27.80
CA THR A 93 23.67 -7.04 28.05
C THR A 93 23.25 -7.79 26.79
N ASP A 94 22.97 -9.09 26.88
CA ASP A 94 22.59 -9.96 25.76
C ASP A 94 21.30 -9.55 25.01
N LEU A 95 20.67 -8.43 25.38
CA LEU A 95 19.42 -7.97 24.80
C LEU A 95 19.67 -6.95 23.67
N PRO A 96 18.96 -7.09 22.53
CA PRO A 96 19.05 -6.13 21.44
C PRO A 96 18.46 -4.77 21.84
N LEU A 97 19.02 -3.70 21.31
CA LEU A 97 18.43 -2.36 21.39
C LEU A 97 17.34 -2.26 20.33
N VAL A 98 16.09 -2.20 20.77
CA VAL A 98 14.90 -2.10 19.92
C VAL A 98 14.51 -0.64 19.77
N THR A 99 14.29 -0.20 18.54
CA THR A 99 13.79 1.12 18.17
C THR A 99 12.53 0.94 17.33
N LYS A 100 11.44 1.60 17.73
CA LYS A 100 10.15 1.55 17.04
C LYS A 100 9.80 2.95 16.55
N MET A 101 9.33 3.09 15.30
CA MET A 101 9.06 4.40 14.71
C MET A 101 8.06 4.34 13.55
N CYS A 102 7.62 5.52 13.09
CA CYS A 102 6.84 5.68 11.87
C CYS A 102 7.76 5.99 10.69
N TYR A 103 7.47 5.44 9.51
CA TYR A 103 8.24 5.72 8.30
C TYR A 103 7.36 5.80 7.05
N ASN A 104 7.88 6.41 5.99
CA ASN A 104 7.25 6.41 4.68
C ASN A 104 7.88 5.32 3.82
N GLY A 105 7.21 4.16 3.72
CA GLY A 105 7.79 2.93 3.21
C GLY A 105 8.56 2.15 4.30
N CYS A 106 9.10 1.00 3.93
CA CYS A 106 10.04 0.26 4.77
C CYS A 106 11.47 0.67 4.39
N PRO A 107 12.32 1.16 5.31
CA PRO A 107 13.68 1.56 4.99
C PRO A 107 14.62 0.37 4.76
N ASP A 108 15.62 0.53 3.89
CA ASP A 108 16.65 -0.47 3.66
C ASP A 108 17.72 -0.44 4.75
N VAL A 109 18.08 -1.59 5.30
CA VAL A 109 19.07 -1.74 6.40
C VAL A 109 20.41 -1.03 6.14
N PRO A 110 21.03 -1.11 4.93
CA PRO A 110 22.30 -0.44 4.66
C PRO A 110 22.23 1.08 4.77
N SER A 111 21.06 1.67 4.52
CA SER A 111 20.86 3.13 4.53
C SER A 111 20.89 3.73 5.94
N LEU A 112 20.78 2.91 6.99
CA LEU A 112 20.66 3.35 8.37
C LEU A 112 22.01 3.42 9.13
N GLY A 113 23.09 2.85 8.56
CA GLY A 113 24.43 2.91 9.17
C GLY A 113 24.56 2.18 10.52
N LEU A 114 23.64 1.24 10.81
CA LEU A 114 23.51 0.60 12.13
C LEU A 114 24.40 -0.65 12.33
N GLY A 115 25.26 -0.97 11.36
CA GLY A 115 26.19 -2.11 11.40
C GLY A 115 25.61 -3.41 10.83
N PRO A 116 26.37 -4.52 10.89
CA PRO A 116 26.02 -5.79 10.24
C PRO A 116 24.96 -6.61 11.00
N HIS A 117 24.72 -6.33 12.28
CA HIS A 117 23.80 -7.09 13.14
C HIS A 117 22.53 -6.30 13.44
N VAL A 118 21.71 -6.16 12.39
CA VAL A 118 20.47 -5.38 12.42
C VAL A 118 19.33 -6.22 11.86
N SER A 119 18.21 -6.25 12.56
CA SER A 119 16.95 -6.81 12.07
C SER A 119 15.94 -5.68 11.91
N ILE A 120 15.19 -5.69 10.81
CA ILE A 120 14.13 -4.73 10.51
C ILE A 120 12.83 -5.46 10.20
N ALA A 121 11.72 -4.96 10.73
CA ALA A 121 10.37 -5.40 10.39
C ALA A 121 9.48 -4.18 10.15
N CYS A 122 8.58 -4.28 9.17
CA CYS A 122 7.69 -3.21 8.78
C CYS A 122 6.26 -3.74 8.56
N CYS A 123 5.26 -2.92 8.88
CA CYS A 123 3.86 -3.25 8.72
C CYS A 123 3.00 -2.00 8.44
N GLN A 124 1.83 -2.19 7.83
CA GLN A 124 0.98 -1.11 7.29
C GLN A 124 -0.40 -1.07 7.96
N SER A 125 -0.44 -1.13 9.30
CA SER A 125 -1.67 -1.01 10.08
C SER A 125 -1.40 -0.30 11.41
N ASN A 126 -2.46 0.18 12.07
CA ASN A 126 -2.31 0.88 13.34
C ASN A 126 -1.76 -0.06 14.42
N LEU A 127 -0.74 0.40 15.14
CA LEU A 127 -0.11 -0.27 16.28
C LEU A 127 0.46 -1.65 15.98
N CYS A 128 0.68 -1.96 14.70
CA CYS A 128 1.13 -3.29 14.28
C CYS A 128 2.57 -3.62 14.69
N ASN A 129 3.32 -2.65 15.19
CA ASN A 129 4.66 -2.81 15.71
C ASN A 129 4.69 -3.03 17.24
N SER A 130 3.73 -3.77 17.80
CA SER A 130 3.62 -4.06 19.24
C SER A 130 4.71 -5.00 19.75
N ASP A 131 5.16 -5.91 18.89
CA ASP A 131 5.99 -7.07 19.26
C ASP A 131 7.49 -6.79 19.25
#